data_AF-A0A356UD58-F1
#
_entry.id   AF-A0A356UD58-F1
#
_cell.length_a   1.000
_cell.length_b   1.000
_cell.length_c   1.000
_cell.angle_alpha   90.00
_cell.angle_beta   90.00
_cell.angle_gamma   90.00
#
_symmetry.space_group_name_H-M   'P 1'
#
loop_
_entity.id
_entity.type
_entity.pdbx_description
1 polymer ?
#
loop_
_entity_poly.entity_id
_entity_poly.type
_entity_poly.pdbx_seq_one_letter_code
_entity_poly.pdbx_strand_id
1 'polypeptide(L)'
;MNLVVFLVLLGVLSFLAALYVDWLWFSSVGFSNVFKTLLLNRVGIYLLVFLLTLLLFYVNLRLTRRHLGEYIRPDETDEGREIIYLNQEKSPFQEFLHGKMARWVFLGVSILGALMISSTAADNWIVVQQYINRVPMGTVDPIFSKDIGFYFFNLTFYRFVYGTLMAALVLTTVVVGFVYMLNASTELLFGDWRQFTFAKS
;
A
#
# COMPACT_ATOMS: atom_id res chain seq x y z
N MET A 1 -14.13 -22.94 0.94
CA MET A 1 -13.64 -22.36 -0.33
C MET A 1 -14.79 -22.00 -1.28
N ASN A 2 -15.81 -22.86 -1.47
CA ASN A 2 -16.92 -22.60 -2.41
C ASN A 2 -17.79 -21.36 -2.07
N LEU A 3 -18.03 -21.09 -0.79
CA LEU A 3 -18.84 -19.95 -0.37
C LEU A 3 -18.17 -18.60 -0.67
N VAL A 4 -16.85 -18.50 -0.46
CA VAL A 4 -16.07 -17.28 -0.77
C VAL A 4 -16.08 -17.01 -2.27
N VAL A 5 -15.80 -18.04 -3.08
CA VAL A 5 -15.84 -17.91 -4.55
C VAL A 5 -17.23 -17.50 -5.02
N PHE A 6 -18.28 -18.08 -4.46
CA PHE A 6 -19.66 -17.73 -4.78
C PHE A 6 -19.99 -16.27 -4.43
N LEU A 7 -19.60 -15.79 -3.25
CA LEU A 7 -19.80 -14.40 -2.84
C LEU A 7 -19.05 -13.41 -3.74
N VAL A 8 -17.80 -13.72 -4.08
CA VAL A 8 -17.00 -12.90 -5.00
C VAL A 8 -17.68 -12.84 -6.37
N LEU A 9 -18.17 -13.97 -6.88
CA LEU A 9 -18.84 -14.05 -8.17
C LEU A 9 -20.15 -13.23 -8.17
N LEU A 10 -20.95 -13.30 -7.11
CA LEU A 10 -22.15 -12.45 -6.96
C LEU A 10 -21.79 -10.97 -6.92
N GLY A 11 -20.74 -10.59 -6.19
CA GLY A 11 -20.27 -9.21 -6.14
C GLY A 11 -19.84 -8.68 -7.51
N VAL A 12 -19.07 -9.47 -8.26
CA VAL A 12 -18.64 -9.13 -9.63
C VAL A 12 -19.84 -9.01 -10.57
N LEU A 13 -20.80 -9.93 -10.48
CA LEU A 13 -22.01 -9.89 -11.30
C LEU A 13 -22.85 -8.64 -10.99
N SER A 14 -23.02 -8.30 -9.71
CA SER A 14 -23.74 -7.10 -9.28
C SER A 14 -23.07 -5.82 -9.80
N PHE A 15 -21.75 -5.75 -9.72
CA PHE A 15 -20.97 -4.64 -10.27
C PHE A 15 -21.13 -4.51 -11.79
N LEU A 16 -21.01 -5.61 -12.53
CA LEU A 16 -21.17 -5.62 -13.99
C LEU A 16 -22.58 -5.25 -14.42
N ALA A 17 -23.60 -5.71 -13.68
CA ALA A 17 -24.99 -5.35 -13.95
C ALA A 17 -25.23 -3.84 -13.77
N ALA A 18 -24.72 -3.25 -12.68
CA ALA A 18 -24.79 -1.80 -12.45
C ALA A 18 -24.10 -1.02 -13.58
N LEU A 19 -22.89 -1.43 -13.95
CA LEU A 19 -22.12 -0.81 -15.04
C LEU A 19 -22.86 -0.88 -16.39
N TYR A 20 -23.52 -2.01 -16.67
CA TYR A 20 -24.29 -2.20 -17.89
C TYR A 20 -25.55 -1.32 -17.92
N VAL A 21 -26.25 -1.20 -16.79
CA VAL A 21 -27.41 -0.31 -16.65
C VAL A 21 -27.00 1.15 -16.85
N ASP A 22 -25.90 1.59 -16.25
CA ASP A 22 -25.36 2.94 -16.44
C ASP A 22 -25.01 3.18 -17.92
N TRP A 23 -24.34 2.23 -18.57
CA TRP A 23 -24.00 2.34 -19.99
C TRP A 23 -25.25 2.46 -20.87
N LEU A 24 -26.30 1.67 -20.59
CA LEU A 24 -27.58 1.73 -21.32
C LEU A 24 -28.26 3.09 -21.12
N TRP A 25 -28.21 3.64 -19.91
CA TRP A 25 -28.72 4.97 -19.62
C TRP A 25 -27.97 6.04 -20.39
N PHE A 26 -26.62 6.05 -20.38
CA PHE A 26 -25.83 6.99 -21.18
C PHE A 26 -26.10 6.86 -22.68
N SER A 27 -26.39 5.64 -23.15
CA SER A 27 -26.73 5.40 -24.55
C SER A 27 -28.11 5.92 -24.92
N SER A 28 -29.09 5.89 -24.02
CA SER A 28 -30.45 6.37 -24.30
C SER A 28 -30.50 7.90 -24.50
N VAL A 29 -29.59 8.63 -23.86
CA VAL A 29 -29.43 10.09 -24.00
C VAL A 29 -28.40 10.50 -25.06
N GLY A 30 -27.81 9.55 -25.79
CA GLY A 30 -26.82 9.81 -26.85
C GLY A 30 -25.41 10.17 -26.36
N PHE A 31 -25.11 9.99 -25.07
CA PHE A 31 -23.82 10.33 -24.44
C PHE A 31 -22.88 9.11 -24.24
N SER A 32 -22.99 8.07 -25.07
CA SER A 32 -22.17 6.84 -24.93
C SER A 32 -20.65 7.10 -24.94
N ASN A 33 -20.19 8.11 -25.67
CA ASN A 33 -18.77 8.50 -25.69
C ASN A 33 -18.31 9.14 -24.37
N VAL A 34 -19.18 9.86 -23.66
CA VAL A 34 -18.90 10.43 -22.34
C VAL A 34 -18.70 9.32 -21.32
N PHE A 35 -19.54 8.28 -21.37
CA PHE A 35 -19.38 7.12 -20.49
C PHE A 35 -18.03 6.40 -20.71
N LYS A 36 -17.66 6.16 -21.98
CA LYS A 36 -16.37 5.53 -22.32
C LYS A 36 -15.19 6.33 -21.80
N THR A 37 -15.20 7.65 -22.02
CA THR A 37 -14.11 8.53 -21.56
C THR A 37 -14.04 8.60 -20.04
N LEU A 38 -15.19 8.69 -19.35
CA LEU A 38 -15.26 8.62 -17.90
C LEU A 38 -14.67 7.30 -17.37
N LEU A 39 -15.07 6.16 -17.94
CA LEU A 39 -14.63 4.85 -17.50
C LEU A 39 -13.13 4.65 -17.74
N LEU A 40 -12.63 5.00 -18.92
CA LEU A 40 -11.22 4.92 -19.26
C LEU A 40 -10.36 5.79 -18.33
N ASN A 41 -10.80 7.00 -18.01
CA ASN A 41 -10.07 7.89 -17.11
C ASN A 41 -10.03 7.33 -15.67
N ARG A 42 -11.17 6.86 -15.15
CA ARG A 42 -11.23 6.25 -13.80
C ARG A 42 -10.33 5.03 -13.72
N VAL A 43 -10.46 4.10 -14.67
CA VAL A 43 -9.65 2.86 -14.71
C VAL A 43 -8.17 3.19 -14.93
N GLY A 44 -7.85 4.14 -15.80
CA GLY A 44 -6.47 4.56 -16.06
C GLY A 44 -5.78 5.12 -14.81
N ILE A 45 -6.44 6.00 -14.08
CA ILE A 45 -5.92 6.57 -12.82
C ILE A 45 -5.81 5.47 -11.76
N TYR A 46 -6.82 4.62 -11.64
CA TYR A 46 -6.80 3.48 -10.73
C TYR A 46 -5.56 2.61 -10.96
N LEU A 47 -5.35 2.17 -12.21
CA LEU A 47 -4.23 1.29 -12.57
C LEU A 47 -2.88 1.98 -12.36
N LEU A 48 -2.75 3.24 -12.74
CA LEU A 48 -1.50 4.00 -12.55
C LEU A 48 -1.14 4.10 -11.07
N VAL A 49 -2.07 4.55 -10.23
CA VAL A 49 -1.83 4.70 -8.79
C VAL A 49 -1.64 3.34 -8.13
N PHE A 50 -2.41 2.32 -8.54
CA PHE A 50 -2.26 0.95 -8.07
C PHE A 50 -0.86 0.41 -8.32
N LEU A 51 -0.32 0.56 -9.54
CA LEU A 51 1.02 0.06 -9.86
C LEU A 51 2.11 0.81 -9.08
N LEU A 52 2.02 2.13 -8.97
CA LEU A 52 2.98 2.93 -8.22
C LEU A 52 2.99 2.56 -6.73
N THR A 53 1.82 2.45 -6.13
CA THR A 53 1.67 2.10 -4.71
C THR A 53 2.05 0.64 -4.45
N LEU A 54 1.65 -0.30 -5.31
CA LEU A 54 2.06 -1.70 -5.22
C LEU A 54 3.57 -1.84 -5.27
N LEU A 55 4.23 -1.14 -6.19
CA LEU A 55 5.68 -1.12 -6.28
C LEU A 55 6.29 -0.59 -4.98
N LEU A 56 5.79 0.54 -4.48
CA LEU A 56 6.25 1.15 -3.23
C LEU A 56 6.12 0.18 -2.05
N PHE A 57 4.94 -0.40 -1.82
CA PHE A 57 4.72 -1.38 -0.74
C PHE A 57 5.59 -2.62 -0.90
N TYR A 58 5.59 -3.21 -2.09
CA TYR A 58 6.32 -4.45 -2.35
C TYR A 58 7.82 -4.29 -2.16
N VAL A 59 8.40 -3.18 -2.66
CA VAL A 59 9.82 -2.88 -2.48
C VAL A 59 10.16 -2.69 -1.00
N ASN A 60 9.36 -1.92 -0.26
CA ASN A 60 9.58 -1.69 1.17
C ASN A 60 9.49 -2.98 1.99
N LEU A 61 8.49 -3.83 1.74
CA LEU A 61 8.34 -5.11 2.44
C LEU A 61 9.43 -6.12 2.04
N ARG A 62 9.84 -6.12 0.78
CA ARG A 62 10.98 -6.94 0.31
C ARG A 62 12.29 -6.50 0.97
N LEU A 63 12.52 -5.20 1.10
CA LEU A 63 13.67 -4.65 1.82
C LEU A 63 13.62 -5.01 3.30
N THR A 64 12.46 -4.87 3.94
CA THR A 64 12.23 -5.25 5.34
C THR A 64 12.60 -6.72 5.56
N ARG A 65 12.12 -7.62 4.70
CA ARG A 65 12.46 -9.05 4.76
C ARG A 65 13.97 -9.32 4.63
N ARG A 66 14.67 -8.54 3.81
CA ARG A 66 16.11 -8.71 3.62
C ARG A 66 16.93 -8.24 4.83
N HIS A 67 16.44 -7.22 5.54
CA HIS A 67 17.13 -6.64 6.70
C HIS A 67 16.68 -7.20 8.05
N LEU A 68 15.57 -7.94 8.09
CA LEU A 68 15.29 -8.90 9.16
C LEU A 68 16.34 -10.02 9.07
N GLY A 69 17.54 -9.75 9.58
CA GLY A 69 18.60 -10.73 9.70
C GLY A 69 18.16 -11.88 10.59
N GLU A 70 18.62 -13.09 10.29
CA GLU A 70 18.54 -14.16 11.29
C GLU A 70 19.29 -13.67 12.54
N TYR A 71 18.60 -13.61 13.67
CA TYR A 71 19.26 -13.48 14.95
C TYR A 71 20.04 -14.78 15.18
N ILE A 72 21.28 -14.81 14.70
CA ILE A 72 22.24 -15.87 14.99
C ILE A 72 22.71 -15.58 16.41
N ARG A 73 22.26 -16.41 17.37
CA ARG A 73 22.83 -16.38 18.72
C ARG A 73 24.33 -16.69 18.61
N PRO A 74 25.20 -16.03 19.40
CA PRO A 74 26.62 -16.37 19.41
C PRO A 74 26.77 -17.87 19.66
N ASP A 75 27.53 -18.50 18.78
CA ASP A 75 27.93 -19.90 18.80
C ASP A 75 29.09 -20.14 19.78
N GLU A 76 29.80 -19.08 20.16
CA GLU A 76 30.86 -19.11 21.15
C GLU A 76 30.58 -18.19 22.35
N THR A 77 30.95 -18.65 23.55
CA THR A 77 31.03 -17.81 24.75
C THR A 77 32.23 -16.87 24.62
N ASP A 78 32.30 -15.74 25.36
CA ASP A 78 33.49 -14.88 25.43
C ASP A 78 34.80 -15.64 25.78
N GLU A 79 34.68 -16.84 26.36
CA GLU A 79 35.76 -17.78 26.68
C GLU A 79 36.09 -18.79 25.54
N GLY A 80 35.51 -18.66 24.34
CA GLY A 80 35.74 -19.56 23.20
C GLY A 80 35.12 -20.95 23.31
N ARG A 81 34.07 -21.11 24.15
CA ARG A 81 33.34 -22.38 24.29
C ARG A 81 32.13 -22.42 23.36
N GLU A 82 32.03 -23.49 22.57
CA GLU A 82 30.91 -23.75 21.67
C GLU A 82 29.61 -23.98 22.46
N ILE A 83 28.59 -23.16 22.16
CA ILE A 83 27.26 -23.20 22.79
C ILE A 83 26.33 -24.00 21.89
N ILE A 84 26.06 -25.25 22.26
CA ILE A 84 25.11 -26.11 21.54
C ILE A 84 23.69 -25.86 22.07
N TYR A 85 22.85 -25.21 21.28
CA TYR A 85 21.43 -25.01 21.58
C TYR A 85 20.65 -26.30 21.26
N LEU A 86 20.28 -27.09 22.29
CA LEU A 86 19.53 -28.35 22.10
C LEU A 86 18.09 -28.16 21.57
N ASN A 87 17.50 -26.99 21.77
CA ASN A 87 16.18 -26.65 21.24
C ASN A 87 16.21 -25.18 20.79
N GLN A 88 16.42 -24.97 19.50
CA GLN A 88 16.31 -23.65 18.91
C GLN A 88 14.82 -23.33 18.76
N GLU A 89 14.18 -22.83 19.82
CA GLU A 89 12.81 -22.33 19.75
C GLU A 89 12.78 -21.06 18.90
N LYS A 90 12.65 -21.25 17.58
CA LYS A 90 12.37 -20.16 16.64
C LYS A 90 10.95 -19.67 16.93
N SER A 91 10.78 -18.36 17.07
CA SER A 91 9.44 -17.79 17.20
C SER A 91 8.61 -18.19 15.97
N PRO A 92 7.34 -18.62 16.14
CA PRO A 92 6.46 -18.95 15.01
C PRO A 92 6.35 -17.81 13.98
N PHE A 93 6.51 -16.57 14.42
CA PHE A 93 6.47 -15.40 13.54
C PHE A 93 7.76 -15.27 12.71
N GLN A 94 8.94 -15.48 13.31
CA GLN A 94 10.21 -15.51 12.56
C GLN A 94 10.20 -16.62 11.52
N GLU A 95 9.77 -17.83 11.89
CA GLU A 95 9.68 -18.95 10.95
C GLU A 95 8.74 -18.64 9.77
N PHE A 96 7.60 -17.99 10.06
CA PHE A 96 6.69 -17.50 9.03
C PHE A 96 7.35 -16.48 8.10
N LEU A 97 8.02 -15.45 8.63
CA LEU A 97 8.69 -14.38 7.89
C LEU A 97 9.79 -14.90 6.95
N HIS A 98 10.55 -15.92 7.38
CA HIS A 98 11.59 -16.54 6.57
C HIS A 98 11.03 -17.57 5.56
N GLY A 99 9.84 -18.10 5.81
CA GLY A 99 9.19 -19.10 4.96
C GLY A 99 8.90 -18.67 3.51
N LYS A 100 8.59 -19.66 2.66
CA LYS A 100 8.15 -19.43 1.27
C LYS A 100 6.79 -18.71 1.23
N MET A 101 5.94 -18.93 2.22
CA MET A 101 4.60 -18.34 2.33
C MET A 101 4.62 -16.83 2.62
N ALA A 102 5.62 -16.32 3.36
CA ALA A 102 5.74 -14.87 3.61
C ALA A 102 5.82 -14.05 2.32
N ARG A 103 6.40 -14.61 1.25
CA ARG A 103 6.49 -13.93 -0.05
C ARG A 103 5.10 -13.65 -0.63
N TRP A 104 4.19 -14.61 -0.51
CA TRP A 104 2.80 -14.48 -0.96
C TRP A 104 1.98 -13.58 -0.03
N VAL A 105 2.21 -13.66 1.28
CA VAL A 105 1.51 -12.78 2.22
C VAL A 105 1.93 -11.32 2.06
N PHE A 106 3.23 -11.03 1.90
CA PHE A 106 3.69 -9.67 1.62
C PHE A 106 3.18 -9.14 0.28
N LEU A 107 3.13 -9.99 -0.74
CA LEU A 107 2.49 -9.63 -2.01
C LEU A 107 1.00 -9.32 -1.80
N GLY A 108 0.28 -10.17 -1.06
CA GLY A 108 -1.13 -9.96 -0.72
C GLY A 108 -1.37 -8.66 0.03
N VAL A 109 -0.59 -8.37 1.07
CA VAL A 109 -0.65 -7.12 1.85
C VAL A 109 -0.33 -5.91 0.96
N SER A 110 0.66 -6.02 0.08
CA SER A 110 1.01 -4.95 -0.88
C SER A 110 -0.14 -4.68 -1.85
N ILE A 111 -0.77 -5.74 -2.37
CA ILE A 111 -1.94 -5.63 -3.24
C ILE A 111 -3.08 -4.97 -2.49
N LEU A 112 -3.42 -5.43 -1.28
CA LEU A 112 -4.50 -4.84 -0.50
C LEU A 112 -4.26 -3.35 -0.20
N GLY A 113 -3.05 -2.98 0.23
CA GLY A 113 -2.68 -1.58 0.46
C GLY A 113 -2.79 -0.73 -0.81
N ALA A 114 -2.31 -1.27 -1.95
CA ALA A 114 -2.42 -0.61 -3.25
C ALA A 114 -3.87 -0.43 -3.70
N LEU A 115 -4.73 -1.45 -3.54
CA LEU A 115 -6.16 -1.38 -3.86
C LEU A 115 -6.88 -0.28 -3.07
N MET A 116 -6.55 -0.13 -1.77
CA MET A 116 -7.14 0.91 -0.94
C MET A 116 -6.78 2.31 -1.43
N ILE A 117 -5.49 2.58 -1.66
CA ILE A 117 -5.03 3.91 -2.09
C ILE A 117 -5.51 4.22 -3.51
N SER A 118 -5.45 3.25 -4.44
CA SER A 118 -5.86 3.45 -5.82
C SER A 118 -7.37 3.66 -5.97
N SER A 119 -8.19 3.01 -5.13
CA SER A 119 -9.64 3.22 -5.13
C SER A 119 -9.98 4.68 -4.82
N THR A 120 -9.45 5.22 -3.73
CA THR A 120 -9.69 6.63 -3.35
C THR A 120 -9.14 7.60 -4.39
N ALA A 121 -8.02 7.26 -5.05
CA ALA A 121 -7.45 8.09 -6.10
C ALA A 121 -8.32 8.12 -7.37
N ALA A 122 -8.90 6.98 -7.75
CA ALA A 122 -9.77 6.87 -8.92
C ALA A 122 -11.08 7.66 -8.78
N ASP A 123 -11.61 7.79 -7.56
CA ASP A 123 -12.79 8.63 -7.29
C ASP A 123 -12.53 10.11 -7.60
N ASN A 124 -11.27 10.55 -7.49
CA ASN A 124 -10.83 11.92 -7.76
C ASN A 124 -10.39 12.14 -9.22
N TRP A 125 -10.88 11.32 -10.16
CA TRP A 125 -10.54 11.43 -11.58
C TRP A 125 -10.83 12.82 -12.20
N ILE A 126 -11.84 13.53 -11.68
CA ILE A 126 -12.21 14.87 -12.14
C ILE A 126 -11.06 15.85 -11.92
N VAL A 127 -10.37 15.78 -10.78
CA VAL A 127 -9.23 16.67 -10.45
C VAL A 127 -8.09 16.48 -11.46
N VAL A 128 -7.81 15.23 -11.83
CA VAL A 128 -6.79 14.90 -12.82
C VAL A 128 -7.19 15.42 -14.21
N GLN A 129 -8.46 15.25 -14.61
CA GLN A 129 -8.94 15.75 -15.90
C GLN A 129 -8.99 17.28 -15.97
N GLN A 130 -9.33 17.95 -14.87
CA GLN A 130 -9.30 19.41 -14.75
C GLN A 130 -7.87 19.95 -14.88
N TYR A 131 -6.87 19.22 -14.39
CA TYR A 131 -5.47 19.58 -14.57
C TYR A 131 -5.01 19.42 -16.02
N ILE A 132 -5.36 18.30 -16.66
CA ILE A 132 -4.98 18.01 -18.05
C ILE A 132 -5.65 19.01 -19.02
N ASN A 133 -6.94 19.30 -18.80
CA ASN A 133 -7.73 20.18 -19.66
C ASN A 133 -7.89 21.60 -19.08
N ARG A 134 -6.89 22.07 -18.33
CA ARG A 134 -6.91 23.40 -17.69
C ARG A 134 -6.92 24.52 -18.74
N VAL A 135 -7.65 25.61 -18.45
CA VAL A 135 -7.75 26.80 -19.31
C VAL A 135 -7.29 28.05 -18.53
N PRO A 136 -6.51 28.95 -19.13
CA PRO A 136 -6.14 30.21 -18.47
C PRO A 136 -7.36 31.11 -18.27
N MET A 137 -7.46 31.73 -17.09
CA MET A 137 -8.58 32.63 -16.77
C MET A 137 -8.31 34.08 -17.22
N GLY A 138 -7.04 34.43 -17.49
CA GLY A 138 -6.66 35.75 -17.99
C GLY A 138 -6.59 36.84 -16.91
N THR A 139 -6.83 36.47 -15.65
CA THR A 139 -6.71 37.37 -14.50
C THR A 139 -5.58 36.86 -13.61
N VAL A 140 -4.60 37.73 -13.35
CA VAL A 140 -3.41 37.42 -12.56
C VAL A 140 -3.58 37.95 -11.15
N ASP A 141 -3.27 37.12 -10.17
CA ASP A 141 -3.22 37.50 -8.76
C ASP A 141 -2.08 38.50 -8.50
N PRO A 142 -2.35 39.62 -7.80
CA PRO A 142 -1.37 40.67 -7.53
C PRO A 142 -0.25 40.27 -6.56
N ILE A 143 -0.43 39.21 -5.75
CA ILE A 143 0.55 38.81 -4.73
C ILE A 143 1.59 37.86 -5.31
N PHE A 144 1.16 36.74 -5.91
CA PHE A 144 2.08 35.71 -6.41
C PHE A 144 2.29 35.74 -7.92
N SER A 145 1.65 36.70 -8.62
CA SER A 145 1.73 36.83 -10.09
C SER A 145 1.39 35.52 -10.82
N LYS A 146 0.40 34.77 -10.30
CA LYS A 146 -0.13 33.54 -10.90
C LYS A 146 -1.53 33.79 -11.45
N ASP A 147 -1.86 33.17 -12.58
CA ASP A 147 -3.23 33.17 -13.10
C ASP A 147 -4.17 32.50 -12.08
N ILE A 148 -5.39 33.00 -11.92
CA ILE A 148 -6.37 32.44 -10.98
C ILE A 148 -6.65 30.95 -11.27
N GLY A 149 -6.61 30.53 -12.54
CA GLY A 149 -6.75 29.14 -12.95
C GLY A 149 -5.65 28.22 -12.37
N PHE A 150 -4.52 28.78 -11.94
CA PHE A 150 -3.51 28.04 -11.18
C PHE A 150 -4.11 27.43 -9.90
N TYR A 151 -4.83 28.21 -9.11
CA TYR A 151 -5.34 27.80 -7.81
C TYR A 151 -6.48 26.78 -7.91
N PHE A 152 -7.31 26.86 -8.95
CA PHE A 152 -8.41 25.92 -9.15
C PHE A 152 -7.94 24.58 -9.72
N PHE A 153 -7.04 24.59 -10.70
CA PHE A 153 -6.67 23.36 -11.43
C PHE A 153 -5.34 22.77 -10.93
N ASN A 154 -4.28 23.59 -10.89
CA ASN A 154 -2.93 23.10 -10.60
C ASN A 154 -2.75 22.81 -9.13
N LEU A 155 -3.15 23.74 -8.26
CA LEU A 155 -3.00 23.56 -6.82
C LEU A 155 -3.84 22.39 -6.31
N THR A 156 -5.08 22.25 -6.78
CA THR A 156 -5.96 21.11 -6.43
C THR A 156 -5.33 19.78 -6.85
N PHE A 157 -4.73 19.71 -8.05
CA PHE A 157 -4.01 18.53 -8.50
C PHE A 157 -2.75 18.24 -7.68
N TYR A 158 -1.94 19.27 -7.36
CA TYR A 158 -0.76 19.07 -6.50
C TYR A 158 -1.13 18.61 -5.10
N ARG A 159 -2.22 19.13 -4.53
CA ARG A 159 -2.77 18.65 -3.26
C ARG A 159 -3.25 17.22 -3.34
N PHE A 160 -3.89 16.84 -4.45
CA PHE A 160 -4.30 15.46 -4.70
C PHE A 160 -3.08 14.52 -4.74
N VAL A 161 -2.08 14.82 -5.58
CA VAL A 161 -0.85 14.01 -5.68
C VAL A 161 -0.13 13.92 -4.34
N TYR A 162 0.03 15.04 -3.64
CA TYR A 162 0.63 15.08 -2.32
C TYR A 162 -0.14 14.23 -1.31
N GLY A 163 -1.47 14.35 -1.27
CA GLY A 163 -2.33 13.57 -0.38
C GLY A 163 -2.25 12.07 -0.65
N THR A 164 -2.28 11.66 -1.91
CA THR A 164 -2.15 10.25 -2.30
C THR A 164 -0.78 9.68 -1.94
N LEU A 165 0.30 10.42 -2.23
CA LEU A 165 1.66 10.00 -1.86
C LEU A 165 1.82 9.91 -0.34
N MET A 166 1.33 10.91 0.40
CA MET A 166 1.44 10.93 1.85
C MET A 166 0.65 9.79 2.48
N ALA A 167 -0.57 9.51 1.99
CA ALA A 167 -1.36 8.36 2.44
C ALA A 167 -0.63 7.04 2.17
N ALA A 168 -0.05 6.87 0.98
CA ALA A 168 0.73 5.68 0.65
C ALA A 168 1.96 5.51 1.54
N LEU A 169 2.71 6.58 1.81
CA LEU A 169 3.89 6.56 2.67
C LEU A 169 3.54 6.28 4.13
N VAL A 170 2.51 6.92 4.67
CA VAL A 170 2.03 6.68 6.04
C VAL A 170 1.59 5.23 6.19
N LEU A 171 0.76 4.72 5.27
CA LEU A 171 0.29 3.33 5.33
C LEU A 171 1.46 2.34 5.19
N THR A 172 2.43 2.61 4.30
CA THR A 172 3.64 1.77 4.19
C THR A 172 4.45 1.77 5.47
N THR A 173 4.64 2.95 6.07
CA THR A 173 5.38 3.11 7.34
C THR A 173 4.70 2.34 8.47
N VAL A 174 3.37 2.41 8.55
CA VAL A 174 2.58 1.66 9.54
C VAL A 174 2.76 0.15 9.32
N VAL A 175 2.63 -0.34 8.08
CA VAL A 175 2.76 -1.78 7.79
C VAL A 175 4.18 -2.27 8.08
N VAL A 176 5.21 -1.55 7.62
CA VAL A 176 6.62 -1.92 7.87
C VAL A 176 6.94 -1.85 9.35
N GLY A 177 6.54 -0.77 10.03
CA GLY A 177 6.71 -0.62 11.48
C GLY A 177 6.02 -1.71 12.27
N PHE A 178 4.83 -2.14 11.85
CA PHE A 178 4.13 -3.27 12.45
C PHE A 178 4.90 -4.59 12.29
N VAL A 179 5.49 -4.85 11.12
CA VAL A 179 6.33 -6.03 10.89
C VAL A 179 7.57 -6.02 11.81
N TYR A 180 8.24 -4.87 11.93
CA TYR A 180 9.40 -4.72 12.83
C TYR A 180 9.01 -4.87 14.31
N MET A 181 7.90 -4.25 14.72
CA MET A 181 7.39 -4.34 16.09
C MET A 181 7.05 -5.78 16.47
N LEU A 182 6.43 -6.55 15.55
CA LEU A 182 6.15 -7.96 15.79
C LEU A 182 7.45 -8.77 15.96
N ASN A 183 8.47 -8.53 15.12
CA ASN A 183 9.77 -9.18 15.27
C ASN A 183 10.42 -8.83 16.63
N ALA A 184 10.48 -7.54 16.99
CA ALA A 184 11.04 -7.09 18.26
C ALA A 184 10.26 -7.60 19.48
N SER A 185 8.93 -7.66 19.41
CA SER A 185 8.11 -8.22 20.50
C SER A 185 8.37 -9.70 20.73
N THR A 186 8.67 -10.45 19.66
CA THR A 186 9.02 -11.87 19.80
C THR A 186 10.38 -12.05 20.45
N GLU A 187 11.33 -11.16 20.17
CA GLU A 187 12.64 -11.13 20.85
C GLU A 187 12.50 -10.73 22.31
N LEU A 188 11.61 -9.79 22.66
CA LEU A 188 11.36 -9.43 24.05
C LEU A 188 10.65 -10.56 24.81
N LEU A 189 9.53 -11.06 24.29
CA LEU A 189 8.69 -12.03 25.02
C LEU A 189 9.34 -13.42 25.15
N PHE A 190 10.07 -13.86 24.13
CA PHE A 190 10.70 -15.19 24.09
C PHE A 190 12.23 -15.13 24.13
N GLY A 191 12.81 -13.95 24.34
CA GLY A 191 14.24 -13.78 24.55
C GLY A 191 14.66 -14.28 25.93
N ASP A 192 15.86 -14.84 26.02
CA ASP A 192 16.42 -15.22 27.31
C ASP A 192 16.68 -13.94 28.11
N TRP A 193 15.95 -13.70 29.20
CA TRP A 193 16.11 -12.49 30.00
C TRP A 193 17.38 -12.53 30.88
N ARG A 194 18.05 -13.69 30.95
CA ARG A 194 19.28 -13.91 31.75
C ARG A 194 20.52 -13.18 31.20
N GLN A 195 20.52 -12.78 29.93
CA GLN A 195 21.58 -11.93 29.36
C GLN A 195 21.53 -10.47 29.87
N PHE A 196 20.39 -10.00 30.40
CA PHE A 196 20.26 -8.64 30.93
C PHE A 196 20.48 -8.56 32.44
N THR A 197 20.65 -9.70 33.12
CA THR A 197 21.04 -9.70 34.54
C THR A 197 22.54 -9.50 34.63
N PHE A 198 22.97 -8.31 35.06
CA PHE A 198 24.37 -8.04 35.42
C PHE A 198 24.85 -9.13 36.38
N ALA A 199 25.96 -9.78 36.05
CA ALA A 199 26.60 -10.76 36.90
C ALA A 199 26.85 -10.11 38.27
N LYS A 200 26.18 -10.63 39.29
CA LYS A 200 26.38 -10.18 40.66
C LYS A 200 27.76 -10.68 41.10
N SER A 201 28.73 -9.75 41.16
CA SER A 201 30.06 -9.98 41.73
C SER A 201 29.96 -10.42 43.18
#